data_AF-A0AAV8XWI2-F1
#
_entry.id   AF-A0AAV8XWI2-F1
#
_cell.length_a   1.000
_cell.length_b   1.000
_cell.length_c   1.000
_cell.angle_alpha   90.00
_cell.angle_beta   90.00
_cell.angle_gamma   90.00
#
_symmetry.space_group_name_H-M   'P 1'
#
loop_
_entity.id
_entity.type
_entity.pdbx_description
1 polymer ?
#
loop_
_entity_poly.entity_id
_entity_poly.type
_entity_poly.pdbx_seq_one_letter_code
_entity_poly.pdbx_strand_id
1 'polypeptide(L)'
;MEFIFNEKQGNGSRINGNWIYSMRAAYEDFREVFPDAVIHFADFSRSVKCFLHLYRQTGSVNRKQGNGRSKVRTEQRVEMVRQVIADNPRTSITHLSQQTRNV
;
A
#
# COMPACT_ATOMS: atom_id res chain seq x y z
N MET A 1 7.79 5.26 -8.42
CA MET A 1 7.20 6.61 -8.32
C MET A 1 7.72 7.21 -7.04
N GLU A 2 8.79 7.99 -7.13
CA GLU A 2 9.24 8.84 -6.04
C GLU A 2 8.36 10.08 -6.07
N PHE A 3 7.64 10.36 -4.97
CA PHE A 3 6.99 11.64 -4.80
C PHE A 3 8.09 12.66 -4.48
N ILE A 4 8.69 13.23 -5.52
CA ILE A 4 9.62 14.33 -5.36
C ILE A 4 8.76 15.55 -4.97
N PHE A 5 8.69 15.85 -3.68
CA PHE A 5 8.34 17.19 -3.22
C PHE A 5 9.51 18.09 -3.59
N ASN A 6 9.59 18.44 -4.88
CA ASN A 6 10.51 19.46 -5.33
C ASN A 6 10.13 20.74 -4.56
N GLU A 7 11.16 21.39 -4.04
CA GLU A 7 11.17 22.65 -3.32
C GLU A 7 10.71 23.83 -4.22
N LYS A 8 9.60 23.67 -4.94
CA LYS A 8 8.82 24.83 -5.36
C LYS A 8 8.18 25.35 -4.08
N GLN A 9 8.52 26.59 -3.72
CA GLN A 9 7.73 27.40 -2.79
C GLN A 9 6.33 27.53 -3.39
N GLY A 10 5.47 26.53 -3.21
CA GLY A 10 4.09 26.64 -3.64
C GLY A 10 3.33 27.55 -2.69
N ASN A 11 2.02 27.59 -2.83
CA ASN A 11 1.15 28.61 -2.22
C ASN A 11 0.98 28.48 -0.68
N GLY A 12 1.96 27.91 0.02
CA GLY A 12 2.03 27.85 1.47
C GLY A 12 2.40 29.20 2.09
N SER A 13 1.72 29.56 3.17
CA SER A 13 2.05 30.78 3.92
C SER A 13 3.02 30.43 5.05
N ARG A 14 4.08 31.22 5.22
CA ARG A 14 4.96 31.10 6.37
C ARG A 14 4.39 31.90 7.54
N ILE A 15 3.94 31.23 8.59
CA ILE A 15 3.38 31.84 9.80
C ILE A 15 4.24 31.40 10.99
N ASN A 16 4.84 32.36 11.70
CA ASN A 16 5.72 32.12 12.85
C ASN A 16 6.86 31.12 12.57
N GLY A 17 7.46 31.20 11.39
CA GLY A 17 8.56 30.31 10.98
C GLY A 17 8.12 28.92 10.47
N ASN A 18 6.86 28.55 10.66
CA ASN A 18 6.29 27.30 10.17
C ASN A 18 5.62 27.48 8.81
N TRP A 19 5.81 26.51 7.91
CA TRP A 19 5.07 26.46 6.66
C TRP A 19 3.66 25.94 6.90
N ILE A 20 2.67 26.80 6.72
CA ILE A 20 1.26 26.42 6.73
C ILE A 20 0.83 26.21 5.29
N TYR A 21 0.70 24.94 4.93
CA TYR A 21 0.17 24.52 3.65
C TYR A 21 -1.34 24.29 3.76
N SER A 22 -2.13 25.14 3.10
CA SER A 22 -3.56 24.87 3.00
C SER A 22 -3.82 23.73 2.01
N MET A 23 -4.86 22.93 2.26
CA MET A 23 -5.24 21.85 1.32
C MET A 23 -5.60 22.39 -0.07
N ARG A 24 -6.14 23.61 -0.13
CA ARG A 24 -6.46 24.31 -1.39
C ARG A 24 -5.19 24.70 -2.14
N ALA A 25 -4.22 25.31 -1.46
CA ALA A 25 -2.91 25.64 -2.03
C ALA A 25 -2.23 24.39 -2.62
N ALA A 26 -2.19 23.30 -1.86
CA ALA A 26 -1.65 22.02 -2.34
C ALA A 26 -2.35 21.48 -3.60
N TYR A 27 -3.66 21.71 -3.72
CA TYR A 27 -4.42 21.28 -4.88
C TYR A 27 -4.16 22.13 -6.13
N GLU A 28 -4.02 23.45 -5.97
CA GLU A 28 -3.67 24.33 -7.09
C GLU A 28 -2.25 24.04 -7.58
N ASP A 29 -1.29 23.84 -6.67
CA ASP A 29 0.06 23.42 -7.00
C ASP A 29 0.06 22.06 -7.74
N PHE A 30 -0.79 21.11 -7.30
CA PHE A 30 -0.97 19.83 -7.98
C PHE A 30 -1.50 20.00 -9.41
N ARG A 31 -2.46 20.90 -9.63
CA ARG A 31 -3.01 21.18 -10.97
C ARG A 31 -2.00 21.85 -11.89
N GLU A 32 -1.12 22.70 -11.37
CA GLU A 32 -0.04 23.31 -12.15
C GLU A 32 0.94 22.24 -12.65
N VAL A 33 1.29 21.29 -11.79
CA VAL A 33 2.26 20.21 -12.12
C VAL A 33 1.62 19.14 -13.01
N PHE A 34 0.33 18.84 -12.81
CA PHE A 34 -0.40 17.79 -13.53
C PHE A 34 -1.69 18.36 -14.15
N PRO A 35 -1.59 19.23 -15.17
CA PRO A 35 -2.75 19.90 -15.75
C PRO A 35 -3.74 18.93 -16.40
N ASP A 36 -3.27 17.80 -16.93
CA ASP A 36 -4.10 16.78 -17.57
C ASP A 36 -4.76 15.82 -16.57
N ALA A 37 -4.41 15.88 -15.29
CA ALA A 37 -4.99 15.00 -14.28
C ALA A 37 -6.42 15.44 -13.94
N VAL A 38 -7.41 14.66 -14.35
CA VAL A 38 -8.82 14.88 -14.02
C VAL A 38 -9.10 14.39 -12.59
N ILE A 39 -8.60 15.12 -11.60
CA ILE A 39 -8.81 14.84 -10.17
C ILE A 39 -9.58 16.00 -9.56
N HIS A 40 -10.71 15.72 -8.92
CA HIS A 40 -11.50 16.71 -8.20
C HIS A 40 -10.88 17.01 -6.82
N PHE A 41 -11.09 18.23 -6.32
CA PHE A 41 -10.57 18.67 -5.02
C PHE A 41 -10.97 17.73 -3.86
N ALA A 42 -12.20 17.20 -3.89
CA ALA A 42 -12.68 16.27 -2.87
C ALA A 42 -11.83 14.99 -2.81
N ASP A 43 -11.56 14.37 -3.96
CA ASP A 43 -10.77 13.14 -4.05
C ASP A 43 -9.30 13.37 -3.70
N PHE A 44 -8.74 14.50 -4.15
CA PHE A 44 -7.41 14.94 -3.76
C PHE A 44 -7.29 15.08 -2.24
N SER A 45 -8.21 15.84 -1.63
CA SER A 45 -8.20 16.10 -0.18
C SER A 45 -8.34 14.83 0.65
N ARG A 46 -9.17 13.88 0.20
CA ARG A 46 -9.34 12.58 0.84
C ARG A 46 -8.05 11.76 0.77
N SER A 47 -7.40 11.75 -0.39
CA SER A 47 -6.16 11.00 -0.62
C SER A 47 -5.01 11.55 0.24
N VAL A 48 -4.83 12.87 0.27
CA VAL A 48 -3.81 13.51 1.11
C VAL A 48 -4.03 13.22 2.59
N LYS A 49 -5.28 13.30 3.08
CA LYS A 49 -5.60 12.94 4.47
C LYS A 49 -5.25 11.48 4.79
N CYS A 50 -5.54 10.57 3.87
CA CYS A 50 -5.19 9.15 4.03
C CYS A 50 -3.67 8.94 4.10
N PHE A 51 -2.91 9.57 3.21
CA PHE A 51 -1.45 9.49 3.24
C PHE A 51 -0.84 10.09 4.51
N LEU A 52 -1.33 11.25 4.96
CA LEU A 52 -0.87 11.86 6.21
C LEU A 52 -1.19 10.97 7.41
N HIS A 53 -2.38 10.37 7.45
CA HIS A 53 -2.74 9.42 8.51
C HIS A 53 -1.81 8.21 8.52
N LEU A 54 -1.57 7.60 7.35
CA LEU A 54 -0.67 6.46 7.20
C LEU A 54 0.75 6.83 7.63
N TYR A 55 1.28 7.96 7.15
CA TYR A 55 2.61 8.42 7.48
C TYR A 55 2.79 8.68 8.98
N ARG A 56 1.79 9.27 9.65
CA ARG A 56 1.83 9.47 11.10
C ARG A 56 1.88 8.15 11.89
N GLN A 57 1.29 7.09 11.35
CA GLN A 57 1.29 5.78 12.00
C GLN A 57 2.54 4.95 11.70
N THR A 58 3.06 5.00 10.47
CA THR A 58 4.09 4.06 10.00
C THR A 58 5.42 4.72 9.65
N GLY A 59 5.48 6.07 9.64
CA GLY A 59 6.61 6.83 9.11
C GLY A 59 6.78 6.71 7.58
N SER A 60 5.83 6.08 6.87
CA SER A 60 5.94 5.76 5.45
C SER A 60 4.61 5.91 4.72
N VAL A 61 4.65 6.47 3.52
CA VAL A 61 3.50 6.49 2.60
C VAL A 61 3.54 5.31 1.61
N ASN A 62 4.60 4.51 1.65
CA ASN A 62 4.78 3.39 0.72
C ASN A 62 3.87 2.23 1.10
N ARG A 63 3.45 1.48 0.07
CA ARG A 63 2.81 0.19 0.30
C ARG A 63 3.77 -0.75 1.00
N LYS A 64 3.28 -1.45 2.03
CA LYS A 64 4.03 -2.53 2.68
C LYS A 64 4.47 -3.55 1.63
N GLN A 65 5.78 -3.76 1.51
CA GLN A 65 6.32 -4.78 0.63
C GLN A 65 5.83 -6.15 1.09
N GLY A 66 5.29 -6.95 0.17
CA GLY A 66 4.82 -8.31 0.48
C GLY A 66 3.41 -8.39 1.07
N ASN A 67 2.54 -7.39 0.87
CA ASN A 67 1.14 -7.45 1.32
C ASN A 67 0.26 -8.35 0.42
N GLY A 68 0.68 -9.60 0.27
CA GLY A 68 -0.01 -10.64 -0.49
C GLY A 68 0.26 -12.01 0.12
N ARG A 69 -0.63 -12.97 -0.15
CA ARG A 69 -0.45 -14.35 0.29
C ARG A 69 0.87 -14.90 -0.27
N SER A 70 1.76 -15.37 0.60
CA SER A 70 3.00 -16.01 0.17
C SER A 70 2.70 -17.13 -0.82
N LYS A 71 3.30 -17.04 -2.02
CA LYS A 71 3.25 -18.09 -3.05
C LYS A 71 4.39 -19.09 -2.88
N VAL A 72 5.32 -18.84 -1.96
CA VAL A 72 6.48 -19.70 -1.72
C VAL A 72 6.00 -20.97 -1.02
N ARG A 73 6.32 -22.13 -1.59
CA ARG A 73 6.14 -23.41 -0.92
C ARG A 73 7.17 -23.50 0.19
N THR A 74 6.73 -23.44 1.45
CA THR A 74 7.61 -23.69 2.59
C THR A 74 7.94 -25.17 2.66
N GLU A 75 9.16 -25.51 3.10
CA GLU A 75 9.57 -26.91 3.31
C GLU A 75 8.59 -27.67 4.20
N GLN A 76 8.07 -27.00 5.24
CA GLN A 76 7.03 -27.54 6.12
C GLN A 76 5.76 -27.95 5.37
N ARG A 77 5.31 -27.13 4.40
CA ARG A 77 4.12 -27.46 3.59
C ARG A 77 4.40 -28.59 2.61
N VAL A 78 5.61 -28.68 2.06
CA VAL A 78 6.01 -29.79 1.18
C VAL A 78 6.01 -31.10 1.96
N GLU A 79 6.57 -31.10 3.17
CA GLU A 79 6.65 -32.29 4.00
C GLU A 79 5.29 -32.74 4.50
N MET A 80 4.42 -31.81 4.89
CA MET A 80 3.03 -32.14 5.25
C MET A 80 2.27 -32.80 4.08
N VAL A 81 2.43 -32.28 2.85
CA VAL A 81 1.82 -32.91 1.67
C VAL A 81 2.38 -34.31 1.44
N ARG A 82 3.69 -34.53 1.63
CA ARG A 82 4.31 -35.85 1.51
C ARG A 82 3.74 -36.85 2.53
N GLN A 83 3.59 -36.44 3.79
CA GLN A 83 3.02 -37.28 4.85
C GLN A 83 1.58 -37.70 4.50
N VAL A 84 0.72 -36.76 4.09
CA VAL A 84 -0.68 -37.09 3.76
C VAL A 84 -0.79 -38.03 2.56
N ILE A 85 0.06 -37.86 1.55
CA ILE A 85 0.12 -38.77 0.39
C ILE A 85 0.63 -40.16 0.81
N ALA A 86 1.62 -40.23 1.71
CA ALA A 86 2.15 -41.49 2.22
C ALA A 86 1.11 -42.25 3.05
N ASP A 87 0.38 -41.54 3.93
CA ASP A 87 -0.64 -42.13 4.81
C ASP A 87 -1.89 -42.55 4.03
N ASN A 88 -2.31 -41.78 3.03
CA ASN A 88 -3.46 -42.11 2.19
C ASN A 88 -3.22 -41.71 0.71
N PRO A 89 -2.68 -42.63 -0.10
CA PRO A 89 -2.27 -42.33 -1.48
C PRO A 89 -3.45 -42.09 -2.44
N ARG A 90 -4.69 -42.41 -2.03
CA ARG A 90 -5.90 -42.17 -2.84
C ARG A 90 -6.57 -40.83 -2.55
N THR A 91 -5.97 -40.00 -1.70
CA THR A 91 -6.53 -38.69 -1.37
C THR A 91 -6.58 -37.80 -2.61
N SER A 92 -7.75 -37.26 -2.92
CA SER A 92 -7.91 -36.36 -4.07
C SER A 92 -7.14 -35.05 -3.86
N ILE A 93 -6.68 -34.45 -4.96
CA ILE A 93 -5.95 -33.16 -4.92
C ILE A 93 -6.78 -32.08 -4.22
N THR A 94 -8.10 -32.08 -4.43
CA THR A 94 -9.02 -31.15 -3.78
C THR A 94 -9.00 -31.31 -2.26
N HIS A 95 -9.05 -32.55 -1.77
CA HIS A 95 -9.03 -32.85 -0.34
C HIS A 95 -7.67 -32.54 0.29
N LEU A 96 -6.56 -32.86 -0.41
CA LEU A 96 -5.21 -32.48 -0.02
C LEU A 96 -5.05 -30.95 0.11
N SER A 97 -5.58 -30.20 -0.87
CA SER A 97 -5.53 -28.73 -0.84
C SER A 97 -6.36 -28.14 0.30
N GLN A 98 -7.42 -28.80 0.75
CA GLN A 98 -8.24 -28.33 1.88
C GLN A 98 -7.52 -28.56 3.21
N GLN A 99 -6.97 -29.76 3.43
CA GLN A 99 -6.24 -30.11 4.66
C GLN A 99 -4.99 -29.25 4.87
N THR A 100 -4.25 -28.96 3.80
CA THR A 100 -2.97 -28.23 3.87
C THR A 100 -3.12 -26.70 3.81
N ARG A 101 -4.36 -26.18 3.67
CA ARG A 101 -4.64 -24.74 3.56
C ARG A 101 -4.74 -24.04 4.91
N ASN A 102 -5.10 -24.75 5.97
CA ASN A 102 -5.44 -24.20 7.29
C ASN A 102 -4.30 -24.33 8.34
N VAL A 103 -3.11 -24.72 7.89
CA VAL A 103 -1.86 -24.73 8.68
C VAL A 103 -0.94 -23.64 8.16
#